data_AF-A0A8K9UYQ9-F1
#
_entry.id   AF-A0A8K9UYQ9-F1
#
_cell.length_a   1.000
_cell.length_b   1.000
_cell.length_c   1.000
_cell.angle_alpha   90.00
_cell.angle_beta   90.00
_cell.angle_gamma   90.00
#
_symmetry.space_group_name_H-M   'P 1'
#
loop_
_entity.id
_entity.type
_entity.pdbx_description
1 polymer ?
#
loop_
_entity_poly.entity_id
_entity_poly.type
_entity_poly.pdbx_seq_one_letter_code
_entity_poly.pdbx_strand_id
1 'polypeptide(L)'
;LLRRFSSLLFPSRCRSSLLFPSRCRSSLLFPSRCRSSLLFPSLCRSSLLFPSRCRSSLLFPSRCRSSLLFPSRCRSSLLFPSRCRSSLLFPSRCRSSLLFTSRCRSSLLFPSRCRSSLLFPSRCRSSLLFPSRCRSSLLFTSRCRSSLLFPSRVLCICYLNLTRSPLLRSPSLLE
;
A
#
# COMPACT_ATOMS: atom_id res chain seq x y z
N LEU A 1 19.93 -4.32 -22.32
CA LEU A 1 18.58 -3.71 -22.41
C LEU A 1 17.47 -4.77 -22.37
N LEU A 2 17.50 -5.72 -21.42
CA LEU A 2 16.53 -6.81 -21.37
C LEU A 2 15.26 -6.39 -20.60
N ARG A 3 14.26 -5.86 -21.32
CA ARG A 3 12.89 -5.76 -20.78
C ARG A 3 12.30 -7.17 -20.72
N ARG A 4 12.56 -7.92 -19.64
CA ARG A 4 11.84 -9.17 -19.38
C ARG A 4 10.43 -8.84 -18.91
N PHE A 5 9.46 -9.18 -19.75
CA PHE A 5 8.07 -9.32 -19.36
C PHE A 5 7.90 -10.70 -18.73
N SER A 6 7.38 -10.75 -17.51
CA SER A 6 7.08 -12.02 -16.85
C SER A 6 5.69 -11.97 -16.23
N SER A 7 4.81 -12.84 -16.72
CA SER A 7 3.55 -13.20 -16.07
C SER A 7 3.75 -14.51 -15.32
N LEU A 8 3.69 -14.49 -13.99
CA LEU A 8 3.80 -15.70 -13.17
C LEU A 8 2.47 -16.00 -12.48
N LEU A 9 2.01 -17.22 -12.68
CA LEU A 9 0.89 -17.83 -11.97
C LEU A 9 1.45 -18.78 -10.92
N PHE A 10 1.06 -18.57 -9.66
CA PHE A 10 1.46 -19.45 -8.57
C PHE A 10 0.42 -20.54 -8.30
N PRO A 11 0.82 -21.74 -7.86
CA PRO A 11 -0.09 -22.77 -7.36
C PRO A 11 -1.02 -22.29 -6.21
N SER A 12 -1.99 -23.14 -5.86
CA SER A 12 -3.00 -22.85 -4.82
C SER A 12 -2.46 -22.77 -3.38
N ARG A 13 -1.20 -23.12 -3.16
CA ARG A 13 -0.52 -22.90 -1.89
C ARG A 13 0.93 -22.61 -2.19
N CYS A 14 1.40 -21.43 -1.82
CA CYS A 14 2.75 -21.02 -2.16
C CYS A 14 3.46 -20.35 -0.99
N ARG A 15 4.71 -20.76 -0.80
CA ARG A 15 5.69 -20.04 -0.01
C ARG A 15 6.83 -19.67 -0.95
N SER A 16 7.02 -18.38 -1.20
CA SER A 16 8.00 -17.93 -2.18
C SER A 16 8.76 -16.70 -1.71
N SER A 17 10.03 -16.64 -2.09
CA SER A 17 10.84 -15.42 -2.06
C SER A 17 11.25 -15.16 -3.50
N LEU A 18 10.84 -14.02 -4.07
CA LEU A 18 11.22 -13.67 -5.43
C LEU A 18 12.06 -12.40 -5.43
N LEU A 19 13.19 -12.48 -6.12
CA LEU A 19 14.06 -11.37 -6.47
C LEU A 19 13.85 -11.05 -7.95
N PHE A 20 13.37 -9.83 -8.26
CA PHE A 20 13.23 -9.41 -9.65
C PHE A 20 14.54 -8.79 -10.17
N PRO A 21 14.87 -8.96 -11.46
CA PRO A 21 16.06 -8.38 -12.05
C PRO A 21 16.01 -6.85 -12.14
N SER A 22 17.15 -6.26 -12.49
CA SER A 22 17.27 -4.83 -12.73
C SER A 22 16.44 -4.41 -13.97
N ARG A 23 15.34 -3.71 -13.74
CA ARG A 23 14.34 -3.20 -14.69
C ARG A 23 13.36 -4.28 -15.19
N CYS A 24 12.23 -4.45 -14.51
CA CYS A 24 11.22 -5.46 -14.85
C CYS A 24 9.82 -4.88 -15.08
N ARG A 25 9.05 -5.56 -15.93
CA ARG A 25 7.60 -5.42 -16.00
C ARG A 25 6.96 -6.78 -15.70
N SER A 26 6.22 -6.87 -14.60
CA SER A 26 5.70 -8.14 -14.13
C SER A 26 4.22 -8.07 -13.75
N SER A 27 3.52 -9.18 -13.99
CA SER A 27 2.21 -9.47 -13.43
C SER A 27 2.31 -10.76 -12.63
N LEU A 28 1.98 -10.71 -11.34
CA LEU A 28 1.97 -11.91 -10.50
C LEU A 28 0.55 -12.16 -9.98
N LEU A 29 0.08 -13.39 -10.17
CA LEU A 29 -1.18 -13.87 -9.61
C LEU A 29 -0.89 -14.94 -8.55
N PHE A 30 -1.33 -14.69 -7.33
CA PHE A 30 -1.26 -15.64 -6.22
C PHE A 30 -2.68 -16.12 -5.87
N PRO A 31 -3.23 -17.11 -6.59
CA PRO A 31 -4.67 -17.41 -6.62
C PRO A 31 -5.26 -17.79 -5.26
N SER A 32 -4.42 -18.21 -4.31
CA SER A 32 -4.87 -18.86 -3.09
C SER A 32 -4.04 -18.47 -1.87
N ARG A 33 -3.70 -19.42 -0.99
CA ARG A 33 -3.11 -19.15 0.33
C ARG A 33 -1.59 -18.99 0.16
N CYS A 34 -1.11 -17.77 0.23
CA CYS A 34 0.29 -17.47 -0.06
C CYS A 34 1.02 -16.79 1.09
N ARG A 35 2.29 -17.17 1.27
CA ARG A 35 3.27 -16.43 2.07
C ARG A 35 4.42 -16.02 1.17
N SER A 36 4.53 -14.73 0.86
CA SER A 36 5.50 -14.24 -0.10
C SER A 36 6.37 -13.11 0.43
N SER A 37 7.63 -13.09 0.00
CA SER A 37 8.52 -11.94 0.08
C SER A 37 8.93 -11.57 -1.33
N LEU A 38 8.68 -10.34 -1.77
CA LEU A 38 9.06 -9.89 -3.10
C LEU A 38 9.97 -8.66 -2.99
N LEU A 39 11.14 -8.76 -3.62
CA LEU A 39 12.10 -7.67 -3.75
C LEU A 39 12.12 -7.16 -5.19
N PHE A 40 11.92 -5.86 -5.35
CA PHE A 40 11.97 -5.17 -6.64
C PHE A 40 13.13 -4.16 -6.64
N PRO A 41 14.38 -4.60 -6.87
CA PRO A 41 15.58 -3.83 -6.57
C PRO A 41 15.79 -2.56 -7.42
N SER A 42 15.03 -2.37 -8.50
CA SER A 42 15.27 -1.29 -9.48
C SER A 42 13.99 -0.74 -10.14
N LEU A 43 14.06 -0.20 -11.36
CA LEU A 43 12.94 0.37 -12.11
C LEU A 43 11.86 -0.68 -12.43
N CYS A 44 10.81 -0.77 -11.61
CA CYS A 44 9.80 -1.82 -11.76
C CYS A 44 8.43 -1.25 -12.10
N ARG A 45 7.73 -1.90 -13.03
CA ARG A 45 6.28 -1.75 -13.23
C ARG A 45 5.61 -3.08 -12.92
N SER A 46 4.89 -3.16 -11.80
CA SER A 46 4.28 -4.42 -11.35
C SER A 46 2.78 -4.30 -11.11
N SER A 47 2.06 -5.37 -11.44
CA SER A 47 0.71 -5.64 -10.95
C SER A 47 0.72 -6.92 -10.13
N LEU A 48 0.28 -6.85 -8.88
CA LEU A 48 0.16 -8.03 -8.02
C LEU A 48 -1.29 -8.20 -7.59
N LEU A 49 -1.81 -9.41 -7.80
CA LEU A 49 -3.15 -9.80 -7.40
C LEU A 49 -3.09 -10.99 -6.42
N PHE A 50 -3.74 -10.82 -5.28
CA PHE A 50 -3.83 -11.81 -4.20
C PHE A 50 -5.30 -12.12 -3.90
N PRO A 51 -5.99 -12.96 -4.71
CA PRO A 51 -7.43 -13.20 -4.59
C PRO A 51 -7.86 -13.70 -3.22
N SER A 52 -7.00 -14.47 -2.54
CA SER A 52 -7.32 -15.14 -1.28
C SER A 52 -6.40 -14.70 -0.11
N ARG A 53 -6.32 -15.50 0.96
CA ARG A 53 -5.53 -15.21 2.16
C ARG A 53 -4.04 -15.07 1.84
N CYS A 54 -3.49 -13.89 2.07
CA CYS A 54 -2.06 -13.66 1.85
C CYS A 54 -1.36 -13.09 3.09
N ARG A 55 -0.12 -13.51 3.29
CA ARG A 55 0.87 -12.81 4.12
C ARG A 55 2.03 -12.40 3.22
N SER A 56 2.19 -11.10 2.99
CA SER A 56 3.20 -10.59 2.06
C SER A 56 4.09 -9.52 2.68
N SER A 57 5.35 -9.53 2.26
CA SER A 57 6.29 -8.43 2.44
C SER A 57 6.77 -7.98 1.07
N LEU A 58 6.59 -6.71 0.73
CA LEU A 58 7.05 -6.16 -0.55
C LEU A 58 8.01 -4.99 -0.28
N LEU A 59 9.17 -5.07 -0.91
CA LEU A 59 10.24 -4.08 -0.78
C LEU A 59 10.58 -3.52 -2.16
N PHE A 60 10.41 -2.20 -2.32
CA PHE A 60 10.68 -1.46 -3.55
C PHE A 60 11.77 -0.40 -3.28
N PRO A 61 13.05 -0.78 -3.19
CA PRO A 61 14.14 0.13 -2.82
C PRO A 61 14.30 1.32 -3.77
N SER A 62 13.79 1.20 -4.99
CA SER A 62 14.03 2.04 -6.16
C SER A 62 12.73 2.55 -6.79
N ARG A 63 12.86 3.31 -7.88
CA ARG A 63 11.73 3.95 -8.56
C ARG A 63 10.74 2.89 -9.07
N CYS A 64 9.50 2.93 -8.59
CA CYS A 64 8.50 1.91 -8.89
C CYS A 64 7.13 2.50 -9.25
N ARG A 65 6.43 1.79 -10.13
CA ARG A 65 5.00 1.97 -10.39
C ARG A 65 4.29 0.66 -10.13
N SER A 66 3.45 0.60 -9.11
CA SER A 66 2.78 -0.64 -8.69
C SER A 66 1.28 -0.48 -8.54
N SER A 67 0.54 -1.53 -8.91
CA SER A 67 -0.85 -1.72 -8.49
C SER A 67 -0.96 -3.01 -7.69
N LEU A 68 -1.48 -2.93 -6.48
CA LEU A 68 -1.66 -4.09 -5.61
C LEU A 68 -3.13 -4.23 -5.26
N LEU A 69 -3.68 -5.42 -5.50
CA LEU A 69 -5.07 -5.75 -5.26
C LEU A 69 -5.17 -6.96 -4.32
N PHE A 70 -5.82 -6.75 -3.19
CA PHE A 70 -5.99 -7.74 -2.11
C PHE A 70 -7.48 -7.94 -1.80
N PRO A 71 -8.23 -8.67 -2.65
CA PRO A 71 -9.67 -8.72 -2.52
C PRO A 71 -10.18 -9.44 -1.27
N SER A 72 -9.36 -10.29 -0.64
CA SER A 72 -9.71 -11.00 0.59
C SER A 72 -8.74 -10.69 1.75
N ARG A 73 -8.67 -11.55 2.77
CA ARG A 73 -7.91 -11.28 4.01
C ARG A 73 -6.41 -11.17 3.74
N CYS A 74 -5.82 -10.03 4.05
CA CYS A 74 -4.39 -9.83 3.87
C CYS A 74 -3.69 -9.33 5.14
N ARG A 75 -2.47 -9.82 5.36
CA ARG A 75 -1.48 -9.17 6.23
C ARG A 75 -0.29 -8.75 5.36
N SER A 76 -0.07 -7.46 5.21
CA SER A 76 0.96 -6.92 4.32
C SER A 76 1.88 -5.93 5.02
N SER A 77 3.15 -5.95 4.62
CA SER A 77 4.11 -4.89 4.91
C SER A 77 4.66 -4.39 3.58
N LEU A 78 4.54 -3.10 3.32
CA LEU A 78 5.06 -2.48 2.09
C LEU A 78 6.03 -1.36 2.45
N LEU A 79 7.25 -1.46 1.91
CA LEU A 79 8.31 -0.49 2.13
C LEU A 79 8.72 0.14 0.79
N PHE A 80 8.59 1.46 0.71
CA PHE A 80 8.93 2.29 -0.45
C PHE A 80 9.94 3.36 -0.04
N PRO A 81 11.25 3.04 0.00
CA PRO A 81 12.25 3.99 0.44
C PRO A 81 12.63 5.03 -0.63
N SER A 82 12.16 4.87 -1.87
CA SER A 82 12.43 5.82 -2.96
C SER A 82 11.15 6.15 -3.77
N ARG A 83 11.30 6.75 -4.96
CA ARG A 83 10.20 7.36 -5.72
C ARG A 83 9.13 6.34 -6.12
N CYS A 84 7.94 6.45 -5.55
CA CYS A 84 6.87 5.50 -5.80
C CYS A 84 5.61 6.17 -6.37
N ARG A 85 4.99 5.51 -7.36
CA ARG A 85 3.58 5.71 -7.70
C ARG A 85 2.82 4.41 -7.46
N SER A 86 1.96 4.38 -6.45
CA SER A 86 1.23 3.17 -6.07
C SER A 86 -0.28 3.38 -6.01
N SER A 87 -1.01 2.34 -6.38
CA SER A 87 -2.44 2.19 -6.10
C SER A 87 -2.66 0.90 -5.33
N LEU A 88 -3.17 1.00 -4.10
CA LEU A 88 -3.45 -0.14 -3.25
C LEU A 88 -4.94 -0.23 -2.95
N LEU A 89 -5.52 -1.38 -3.26
CA LEU A 89 -6.95 -1.64 -3.08
C LEU A 89 -7.13 -2.88 -2.19
N PHE A 90 -7.80 -2.68 -1.06
CA PHE A 90 -8.04 -3.68 -0.03
C PHE A 90 -9.54 -3.81 0.27
N PRO A 91 -10.34 -4.48 -0.58
CA PRO A 91 -11.78 -4.45 -0.43
C PRO A 91 -12.34 -5.22 0.76
N SER A 92 -11.52 -6.06 1.40
CA SER A 92 -11.92 -6.84 2.59
C SER A 92 -10.98 -6.60 3.79
N ARG A 93 -10.99 -7.51 4.78
CA ARG A 93 -10.24 -7.43 6.03
C ARG A 93 -8.73 -7.35 5.81
N CYS A 94 -8.11 -6.22 6.15
CA CYS A 94 -6.68 -6.02 5.99
C CYS A 94 -5.98 -5.55 7.27
N ARG A 95 -4.77 -6.08 7.50
CA ARG A 95 -3.79 -5.51 8.42
C ARG A 95 -2.55 -5.12 7.63
N SER A 96 -2.29 -3.82 7.50
CA SER A 96 -1.20 -3.32 6.66
C SER A 96 -0.29 -2.35 7.41
N SER A 97 1.01 -2.46 7.16
CA SER A 97 1.98 -1.41 7.49
C SER A 97 2.54 -0.87 6.18
N LEU A 98 2.40 0.43 5.95
CA LEU A 98 2.93 1.09 4.75
C LEU A 98 3.89 2.19 5.17
N LEU A 99 5.10 2.12 4.63
CA LEU A 99 6.15 3.08 4.92
C LEU A 99 6.69 3.65 3.61
N PHE A 100 6.61 4.96 3.48
CA PHE A 100 6.96 5.72 2.29
C PHE A 100 8.02 6.76 2.63
N THR A 101 9.31 6.43 2.54
CA THR A 101 10.35 7.36 3.05
C THR A 101 10.70 8.52 2.12
N SER A 102 10.28 8.48 0.85
CA SER A 102 10.64 9.51 -0.14
C SER A 102 9.42 10.09 -0.91
N ARG A 103 9.66 10.76 -2.05
CA ARG A 103 8.62 11.30 -2.95
C ARG A 103 7.63 10.21 -3.41
N CYS A 104 6.43 10.24 -2.85
CA CYS A 104 5.39 9.25 -3.16
C CYS A 104 4.09 9.89 -3.65
N ARG A 105 3.49 9.27 -4.65
CA ARG A 105 2.09 9.50 -5.04
C ARG A 105 1.32 8.20 -4.84
N SER A 106 0.45 8.16 -3.83
CA SER A 106 -0.30 6.96 -3.48
C SER A 106 -1.80 7.21 -3.48
N SER A 107 -2.55 6.19 -3.88
CA SER A 107 -3.99 6.10 -3.64
C SER A 107 -4.24 4.81 -2.89
N LEU A 108 -4.88 4.92 -1.72
CA LEU A 108 -5.20 3.80 -0.85
C LEU A 108 -6.71 3.77 -0.63
N LEU A 109 -7.32 2.63 -0.96
CA LEU A 109 -8.75 2.43 -0.80
C LEU A 109 -9.01 1.18 0.06
N PHE A 110 -9.73 1.41 1.16
CA PHE A 110 -10.05 0.43 2.18
C PHE A 110 -11.56 0.45 2.43
N PRO A 111 -12.39 -0.20 1.60
CA PRO A 111 -13.83 -0.13 1.71
C PRO A 111 -14.42 -0.92 2.89
N SER A 112 -13.64 -1.81 3.52
CA SER A 112 -14.09 -2.65 4.64
C SER A 112 -13.18 -2.49 5.89
N ARG A 113 -13.16 -3.50 6.78
CA ARG A 113 -12.41 -3.48 8.05
C ARG A 113 -10.90 -3.41 7.83
N CYS A 114 -10.28 -2.30 8.22
CA CYS A 114 -8.83 -2.09 8.12
C CYS A 114 -8.19 -1.78 9.47
N ARG A 115 -7.02 -2.38 9.72
CA ARG A 115 -6.04 -1.86 10.69
C ARG A 115 -4.76 -1.49 9.95
N SER A 116 -4.48 -0.20 9.83
CA SER A 116 -3.33 0.30 9.06
C SER A 116 -2.44 1.23 9.86
N SER A 117 -1.12 1.09 9.69
CA SER A 117 -0.16 2.14 10.03
C SER A 117 0.44 2.69 8.75
N LEU A 118 0.35 4.00 8.55
CA LEU A 118 0.91 4.69 7.40
C LEU A 118 1.92 5.76 7.88
N LEU A 119 3.16 5.65 7.41
CA LEU A 119 4.24 6.56 7.77
C LEU A 119 4.81 7.22 6.52
N PHE A 120 4.78 8.56 6.51
CA PHE A 120 5.20 9.42 5.41
C PHE A 120 6.19 10.48 5.90
N PRO A 121 7.50 10.16 6.01
CA PRO A 121 8.47 11.07 6.58
C PRO A 121 8.96 12.15 5.60
N SER A 122 8.53 12.11 4.33
CA SER A 122 8.96 13.05 3.29
C SER A 122 7.81 13.45 2.36
N ARG A 123 8.10 14.12 1.22
CA ARG A 123 7.10 14.70 0.32
C ARG A 123 6.11 13.67 -0.23
N CYS A 124 4.86 13.71 0.21
CA CYS A 124 3.84 12.77 -0.25
C CYS A 124 2.59 13.47 -0.76
N ARG A 125 2.00 12.91 -1.82
CA ARG A 125 0.64 13.20 -2.25
C ARG A 125 -0.19 11.94 -2.14
N SER A 126 -1.12 11.89 -1.20
CA SER A 126 -1.92 10.70 -0.91
C SER A 126 -3.42 10.99 -1.01
N SER A 127 -4.17 10.04 -1.54
CA SER A 127 -5.62 9.94 -1.33
C SER A 127 -5.93 8.69 -0.55
N LEU A 128 -6.57 8.85 0.61
CA LEU A 128 -6.95 7.76 1.49
C LEU A 128 -8.47 7.76 1.65
N LEU A 129 -9.10 6.64 1.29
CA LEU A 129 -10.54 6.47 1.39
C LEU A 129 -10.87 5.28 2.28
N PHE A 130 -11.64 5.55 3.33
CA PHE A 130 -12.05 4.59 4.35
C PHE A 130 -13.56 4.72 4.61
N PRO A 131 -14.43 4.04 3.86
CA PRO A 131 -15.87 4.14 3.94
C PRO A 131 -16.50 3.26 5.02
N SER A 132 -15.73 2.47 5.78
CA SER A 132 -16.21 1.62 6.88
C SER A 132 -15.21 1.53 8.04
N ARG A 133 -15.43 0.62 9.00
CA ARG A 133 -14.67 0.51 10.26
C ARG A 133 -13.17 0.41 10.05
N CYS A 134 -12.44 1.49 10.34
CA CYS A 134 -10.99 1.53 10.23
C CYS A 134 -10.34 2.00 11.53
N ARG A 135 -9.24 1.34 11.89
CA ARG A 135 -8.30 1.84 12.90
C ARG A 135 -6.99 2.18 12.22
N SER A 136 -6.70 3.46 12.08
CA SER A 136 -5.52 3.95 11.37
C SER A 136 -4.65 4.85 12.24
N SER A 137 -3.34 4.65 12.16
CA SER A 137 -2.34 5.62 12.62
C SER A 137 -1.66 6.23 11.41
N LEU A 138 -1.79 7.54 11.25
CA LEU A 138 -1.19 8.32 10.17
C LEU A 138 -0.13 9.24 10.74
N LEU A 139 1.09 9.14 10.24
CA LEU A 139 2.20 10.00 10.66
C LEU A 139 2.81 10.69 9.43
N PHE A 140 2.76 12.01 9.43
CA PHE A 140 3.32 12.89 8.41
C PHE A 140 4.34 13.84 9.05
N THR A 141 5.62 13.70 8.72
CA THR A 141 6.68 14.56 9.31
C THR A 141 7.13 15.72 8.41
N SER A 142 6.59 15.85 7.20
CA SER A 142 7.03 16.89 6.25
C SER A 142 5.92 17.28 5.25
N ARG A 143 6.25 18.03 4.18
CA ARG A 143 5.35 18.53 3.12
C ARG A 143 4.47 17.44 2.50
N CYS A 144 3.31 17.20 3.07
CA CYS A 144 2.34 16.21 2.61
C CYS A 144 1.03 16.88 2.19
N ARG A 145 0.52 16.48 1.03
CA ARG A 145 -0.84 16.83 0.59
C ARG A 145 -1.67 15.55 0.60
N SER A 146 -2.47 15.39 1.64
CA SER A 146 -3.38 14.26 1.81
C SER A 146 -4.83 14.70 1.58
N SER A 147 -5.61 13.83 0.95
CA SER A 147 -7.07 13.89 0.96
C SER A 147 -7.55 12.67 1.73
N LEU A 148 -8.28 12.90 2.82
CA LEU A 148 -8.81 11.86 3.69
C LEU A 148 -10.33 11.90 3.62
N LEU A 149 -10.96 10.76 3.33
CA LEU A 149 -12.41 10.64 3.30
C LEU A 149 -12.87 9.52 4.25
N PHE A 150 -13.67 9.91 5.24
CA PHE A 150 -14.24 9.07 6.29
C PHE A 150 -15.75 9.33 6.41
N PRO A 151 -16.61 8.54 5.77
CA PRO A 151 -18.06 8.68 5.84
C PRO A 151 -18.70 7.87 6.99
N SER A 152 -17.93 7.12 7.79
CA SER A 152 -18.46 6.25 8.85
C SER A 152 -17.49 6.08 10.03
N ARG A 153 -17.83 5.22 11.02
CA ARG A 153 -17.10 5.04 12.30
C ARG A 153 -15.63 4.68 12.11
N VAL A 154 -14.74 5.66 12.26
CA VAL A 154 -13.29 5.51 12.07
C VAL A 154 -12.55 6.06 13.28
N LEU A 155 -11.63 5.26 13.82
CA LEU A 155 -10.68 5.71 14.83
C LEU A 155 -9.35 5.98 14.15
N CYS A 156 -9.09 7.24 13.83
CA CYS A 156 -7.87 7.68 13.15
C CYS A 156 -7.06 8.59 14.05
N ILE A 157 -5.83 8.18 14.36
CA ILE A 157 -4.85 9.02 15.06
C ILE A 157 -3.93 9.62 13.99
N CYS A 158 -3.95 10.94 13.85
CA CYS A 158 -3.15 11.68 12.87
C CYS A 158 -2.12 12.55 13.59
N TYR A 159 -0.83 12.29 13.34
CA TYR A 159 0.26 13.17 13.74
C TYR A 159 0.75 13.96 12.51
N LEU A 160 0.60 15.27 12.55
CA LEU A 160 0.97 16.21 11.48
C LEU A 160 1.93 17.26 12.06
N ASN A 161 3.19 17.27 11.63
CA ASN A 161 4.05 18.45 11.82
C ASN A 161 3.78 19.45 10.68
N LEU A 162 2.96 20.47 10.97
CA LEU A 162 2.40 21.42 9.99
C LEU A 162 3.42 22.43 9.47
N THR A 163 3.59 22.51 8.14
CA THR A 163 4.14 23.72 7.47
C THR A 163 3.32 24.25 6.27
N ARG A 164 2.10 23.73 6.00
CA ARG A 164 0.96 24.40 5.27
C ARG A 164 -0.11 23.36 4.83
N SER A 165 -1.37 23.74 5.07
CA SER A 165 -2.71 23.08 4.99
C SER A 165 -3.26 22.86 3.53
N PRO A 166 -4.54 22.48 3.20
CA PRO A 166 -5.80 22.30 3.98
C PRO A 166 -6.74 21.09 3.59
N LEU A 167 -7.94 21.04 4.21
CA LEU A 167 -9.15 20.18 3.99
C LEU A 167 -9.23 18.85 4.79
N LEU A 168 -9.37 18.97 6.11
CA LEU A 168 -9.99 17.93 6.95
C LEU A 168 -11.51 18.16 6.97
N ARG A 169 -12.31 17.26 6.37
CA ARG A 169 -13.75 17.19 6.61
C ARG A 169 -14.00 15.98 7.50
N SER A 170 -14.04 16.21 8.81
CA SER A 170 -14.32 15.20 9.84
C SER A 170 -15.82 15.18 10.17
N PRO A 171 -16.45 14.01 10.37
CA PRO A 171 -17.62 13.93 11.24
C PRO A 171 -17.14 13.92 12.70
N SER A 172 -17.69 14.86 13.45
CA SER A 172 -17.92 14.91 14.90
C SER A 172 -17.36 13.75 15.75
N LEU A 173 -16.54 14.13 16.73
CA LEU A 173 -16.42 13.47 18.02
C LEU A 173 -17.82 13.19 18.58
N LEU A 174 -18.13 11.91 18.79
CA LEU A 174 -19.15 11.48 19.73
C LEU A 174 -18.67 10.16 20.31
N GLU A 175 -18.23 10.29 21.56
CA GLU A 175 -17.74 9.31 22.55
C GLU A 175 -16.34 8.70 22.34
#